data_AF-A0A9D5ZVX8-F1
#
_entry.id   AF-A0A9D5ZVX8-F1
#
_cell.length_a   1.000
_cell.length_b   1.000
_cell.length_c   1.000
_cell.angle_alpha   90.00
_cell.angle_beta   90.00
_cell.angle_gamma   90.00
#
_symmetry.space_group_name_H-M   'P 1'
#
loop_
_entity.id
_entity.type
_entity.pdbx_description
1 polymer ?
#
loop_
_entity_poly.entity_id
_entity_poly.type
_entity_poly.pdbx_seq_one_letter_code
_entity_poly.pdbx_strand_id
1 'polypeptide(L)'
;MKRFTICLASILMLHAPAAWAGTVLVKADLNAVATPAPVETPPAKPEKPKTAAEKKAEAKKAALQAAKEAAKAAKEAKEAKALAKKGKKPPIPLDDPRALELAKDDFLVFAKTFLLKCERLGLDTQGRTNVTQEGGQFVAVHKEILMDTIHVEVKRPEEGSDMTPFVGHLIYDLAIHQGSGATKEAALSGANETKTQTMREIFRYDKKKKAWIE
;
A
#
# COMPACT_ATOMS: atom_id res chain seq x y z
N MET A 1 5.18 -0.01 -52.56
CA MET A 1 6.28 -0.86 -53.08
C MET A 1 6.54 -2.00 -52.09
N LYS A 2 7.02 -3.16 -52.57
CA LYS A 2 7.62 -4.30 -51.84
C LYS A 2 6.81 -4.96 -50.70
N ARG A 3 6.50 -6.24 -50.91
CA ARG A 3 6.00 -7.21 -49.93
C ARG A 3 7.12 -7.61 -48.97
N PHE A 4 6.78 -8.06 -47.76
CA PHE A 4 7.50 -9.17 -47.12
C PHE A 4 6.52 -10.05 -46.33
N THR A 5 6.49 -11.33 -46.69
CA THR A 5 5.81 -12.41 -45.97
C THR A 5 6.89 -13.21 -45.25
N ILE A 6 6.70 -13.53 -43.96
CA ILE A 6 7.45 -14.60 -43.30
C ILE A 6 6.45 -15.45 -42.50
N CYS A 7 6.40 -16.74 -42.84
CA CYS A 7 5.74 -17.78 -42.05
C CYS A 7 6.81 -18.63 -41.35
N LEU A 8 6.67 -18.88 -40.05
CA LEU A 8 7.23 -20.01 -39.31
C LEU A 8 6.26 -20.23 -38.12
N ALA A 9 5.50 -21.32 -37.94
CA ALA A 9 5.70 -22.76 -38.14
C ALA A 9 6.46 -23.46 -36.99
N SER A 10 5.72 -24.27 -36.21
CA SER A 10 6.18 -25.27 -35.24
C SER A 10 6.88 -24.72 -33.97
N ILE A 11 6.80 -25.34 -32.79
CA ILE A 11 6.78 -26.78 -32.48
C ILE A 11 5.69 -27.16 -31.47
N LEU A 12 4.99 -28.25 -31.77
CA LEU A 12 4.18 -29.05 -30.85
C LEU A 12 5.12 -30.05 -30.14
N MET A 13 5.20 -30.04 -28.80
CA MET A 13 5.79 -31.13 -28.02
C MET A 13 4.85 -31.52 -26.87
N LEU A 14 4.11 -32.57 -27.13
CA LEU A 14 3.33 -33.36 -26.19
C LEU A 14 4.26 -34.01 -25.16
N HIS A 15 3.96 -33.94 -23.86
CA HIS A 15 4.32 -34.97 -22.87
C HIS A 15 3.29 -34.95 -21.73
N ALA A 16 2.70 -36.12 -21.47
CA ALA A 16 1.64 -36.32 -20.49
C ALA A 16 2.18 -37.18 -19.30
N PRO A 17 1.36 -37.70 -18.37
CA PRO A 17 1.55 -37.40 -16.95
C PRO A 17 2.24 -38.52 -16.16
N ALA A 18 2.76 -38.16 -14.97
CA ALA A 18 3.13 -39.11 -13.93
C ALA A 18 2.19 -38.94 -12.72
N ALA A 19 1.27 -39.88 -12.53
CA ALA A 19 0.55 -40.03 -11.28
C ALA A 19 1.41 -40.81 -10.27
N TRP A 20 1.34 -40.46 -8.99
CA TRP A 20 1.65 -41.41 -7.92
C TRP A 20 0.65 -41.26 -6.78
N ALA A 21 -0.20 -42.28 -6.61
CA ALA A 21 -1.02 -42.46 -5.43
C ALA A 21 -0.17 -42.99 -4.26
N GLY A 22 -0.41 -42.50 -3.04
CA GLY A 22 0.44 -42.80 -1.89
C GLY A 22 -0.23 -42.61 -0.53
N THR A 23 -1.47 -43.07 -0.38
CA THR A 23 -2.09 -43.17 0.95
C THR A 23 -1.41 -44.27 1.75
N VAL A 24 -0.78 -43.94 2.87
CA VAL A 24 -0.44 -44.91 3.92
C VAL A 24 -1.05 -44.43 5.24
N LEU A 25 -2.04 -45.18 5.69
CA LEU A 25 -2.76 -44.97 6.94
C LEU A 25 -2.19 -45.99 7.94
N VAL A 26 -1.46 -45.54 8.95
CA VAL A 26 -1.05 -46.38 10.09
C VAL A 26 -1.74 -45.86 11.33
N LYS A 27 -2.71 -46.64 11.79
CA LYS A 27 -3.35 -46.51 13.10
C LYS A 27 -2.85 -47.68 13.94
N ALA A 28 -2.09 -47.37 15.00
CA ALA A 28 -1.65 -48.36 15.98
C ALA A 28 -2.35 -48.06 17.32
N ASP A 29 -3.41 -48.81 17.58
CA ASP A 29 -4.13 -48.84 18.85
C ASP A 29 -3.30 -49.61 19.89
N LEU A 30 -3.22 -49.10 21.13
CA LEU A 30 -2.71 -49.84 22.30
C LEU A 30 -3.63 -49.63 23.51
N ASN A 31 -4.78 -50.32 23.48
CA ASN A 31 -5.44 -50.85 24.68
C ASN A 31 -4.67 -52.11 25.13
N ALA A 32 -4.71 -52.63 26.38
CA ALA A 32 -5.01 -52.13 27.73
C ALA A 32 -4.58 -53.29 28.71
N VAL A 33 -4.88 -53.44 30.01
CA VAL A 33 -5.64 -52.71 31.04
C VAL A 33 -5.12 -53.16 32.42
N ALA A 34 -5.13 -52.32 33.48
CA ALA A 34 -5.25 -52.77 34.88
C ALA A 34 -5.48 -51.62 35.88
N THR A 35 -6.61 -51.64 36.59
CA THR A 35 -6.87 -50.89 37.85
C THR A 35 -7.66 -51.84 38.76
N PRO A 36 -7.44 -51.81 40.09
CA PRO A 36 -8.42 -51.22 41.01
C PRO A 36 -7.73 -50.38 42.12
N ALA A 37 -8.18 -49.16 42.49
CA ALA A 37 -9.41 -48.77 43.21
C ALA A 37 -9.48 -49.28 44.68
N PRO A 38 -10.12 -48.57 45.66
CA PRO A 38 -10.71 -47.20 45.66
C PRO A 38 -10.36 -46.32 46.90
N VAL A 39 -10.62 -45.00 46.84
CA VAL A 39 -10.97 -44.16 48.03
C VAL A 39 -12.02 -43.11 47.60
N GLU A 40 -12.93 -42.76 48.51
CA GLU A 40 -14.23 -42.13 48.25
C GLU A 40 -14.22 -40.58 48.13
N THR A 41 -15.34 -40.06 47.60
CA THR A 41 -15.76 -38.65 47.45
C THR A 41 -17.16 -38.46 48.05
N PRO A 42 -17.74 -37.24 48.20
CA PRO A 42 -17.21 -35.88 48.42
C PRO A 42 -17.94 -35.21 49.64
N PRO A 43 -18.02 -33.86 49.84
CA PRO A 43 -18.88 -32.99 49.02
C PRO A 43 -18.30 -31.60 48.67
N ALA A 44 -18.89 -30.96 47.65
CA ALA A 44 -18.54 -29.62 47.20
C ALA A 44 -19.03 -28.50 48.15
N LYS A 45 -18.39 -27.32 48.08
CA LYS A 45 -18.84 -26.08 48.72
C LYS A 45 -19.13 -25.01 47.64
N PRO A 46 -20.19 -24.18 47.76
CA PRO A 46 -20.79 -23.54 46.59
C PRO A 46 -20.07 -22.28 46.10
N GLU A 47 -20.15 -22.04 44.79
CA GLU A 47 -19.90 -20.71 44.21
C GLU A 47 -20.85 -19.66 44.80
N LYS A 48 -20.32 -18.48 45.15
CA LYS A 48 -21.16 -17.32 45.46
C LYS A 48 -21.64 -16.66 44.16
N PRO A 49 -22.93 -16.30 44.04
CA PRO A 49 -23.43 -15.58 42.89
C PRO A 49 -22.85 -14.14 42.85
N LYS A 50 -22.27 -13.75 41.71
CA LYS A 50 -21.82 -12.37 41.48
C LYS A 50 -23.02 -11.41 41.47
N THR A 51 -22.93 -10.35 42.27
CA THR A 51 -24.02 -9.39 42.48
C THR A 51 -24.26 -8.52 41.23
N ALA A 52 -25.51 -8.16 40.96
CA ALA A 52 -25.92 -7.42 39.75
C ALA A 52 -25.33 -5.99 39.60
N ALA A 53 -24.51 -5.53 40.55
CA ALA A 53 -23.84 -4.24 40.49
C ALA A 53 -22.66 -4.21 39.49
N GLU A 54 -21.88 -5.30 39.37
CA GLU A 54 -20.65 -5.32 38.56
C GLU A 54 -20.95 -5.26 37.06
N LYS A 55 -21.93 -6.06 36.57
CA LYS A 55 -22.40 -6.01 35.17
C LYS A 55 -22.86 -4.63 34.71
N LYS A 56 -23.34 -3.78 35.64
CA LYS A 56 -23.86 -2.44 35.32
C LYS A 56 -22.75 -1.38 35.19
N ALA A 57 -21.59 -1.62 35.81
CA ALA A 57 -20.42 -0.74 35.70
C ALA A 57 -19.64 -1.00 34.40
N GLU A 58 -19.49 -2.27 34.02
CA GLU A 58 -18.74 -2.70 32.84
C GLU A 58 -19.44 -2.28 31.54
N ALA A 59 -20.76 -2.51 31.44
CA ALA A 59 -21.58 -2.04 30.32
C ALA A 59 -21.52 -0.50 30.14
N LYS A 60 -21.41 0.26 31.24
CA LYS A 60 -21.34 1.72 31.21
C LYS A 60 -19.97 2.25 30.78
N LYS A 61 -18.88 1.51 31.04
CA LYS A 61 -17.54 1.80 30.49
C LYS A 61 -17.45 1.45 28.99
N ALA A 62 -17.96 0.29 28.58
CA ALA A 62 -17.97 -0.11 27.18
C ALA A 62 -18.77 0.87 26.29
N ALA A 63 -19.96 1.29 26.74
CA ALA A 63 -20.76 2.29 26.04
C ALA A 63 -20.04 3.66 25.93
N LEU A 64 -19.28 4.06 26.94
CA LEU A 64 -18.53 5.33 26.92
C LEU A 64 -17.32 5.28 25.98
N GLN A 65 -16.65 4.14 25.85
CA GLN A 65 -15.56 3.95 24.88
C GLN A 65 -16.08 3.90 23.44
N ALA A 66 -17.13 3.11 23.18
CA ALA A 66 -17.78 3.06 21.87
C ALA A 66 -18.30 4.44 21.43
N ALA A 67 -18.88 5.23 22.35
CA ALA A 67 -19.28 6.60 22.08
C ALA A 67 -18.09 7.54 21.80
N LYS A 68 -16.94 7.33 22.44
CA LYS A 68 -15.71 8.13 22.20
C LYS A 68 -15.08 7.81 20.85
N GLU A 69 -15.03 6.54 20.46
CA GLU A 69 -14.54 6.12 19.14
C GLU A 69 -15.50 6.54 18.02
N ALA A 70 -16.81 6.38 18.21
CA ALA A 70 -17.81 6.90 17.27
C ALA A 70 -17.73 8.43 17.13
N ALA A 71 -17.49 9.17 18.22
CA ALA A 71 -17.29 10.61 18.17
C ALA A 71 -15.96 11.01 17.49
N LYS A 72 -14.87 10.25 17.69
CA LYS A 72 -13.58 10.47 17.01
C LYS A 72 -13.70 10.19 15.51
N ALA A 73 -14.27 9.05 15.13
CA ALA A 73 -14.54 8.68 13.74
C ALA A 73 -15.52 9.65 13.05
N ALA A 74 -16.55 10.14 13.76
CA ALA A 74 -17.45 11.16 13.23
C ALA A 74 -16.79 12.53 13.07
N LYS A 75 -15.80 12.87 13.93
CA LYS A 75 -15.01 14.10 13.81
C LYS A 75 -14.02 14.00 12.64
N GLU A 76 -13.29 12.89 12.53
CA GLU A 76 -12.38 12.60 11.41
C GLU A 76 -13.14 12.49 10.09
N ALA A 77 -14.35 11.91 10.05
CA ALA A 77 -15.21 11.90 8.87
C ALA A 77 -15.79 13.29 8.53
N LYS A 78 -16.02 14.16 9.53
CA LYS A 78 -16.38 15.58 9.29
C LYS A 78 -15.19 16.39 8.82
N GLU A 79 -13.97 16.16 9.31
CA GLU A 79 -12.75 16.81 8.83
C GLU A 79 -12.36 16.33 7.43
N ALA A 80 -12.49 15.03 7.14
CA ALA A 80 -12.34 14.48 5.78
C ALA A 80 -13.41 15.04 4.81
N LYS A 81 -14.68 15.18 5.23
CA LYS A 81 -15.71 15.85 4.43
C LYS A 81 -15.55 17.37 4.34
N ALA A 82 -14.91 18.01 5.32
CA ALA A 82 -14.55 19.42 5.26
C ALA A 82 -13.39 19.64 4.27
N LEU A 83 -12.34 18.80 4.31
CA LEU A 83 -11.28 18.75 3.31
C LEU A 83 -11.84 18.48 1.90
N ALA A 84 -12.84 17.59 1.77
CA ALA A 84 -13.48 17.29 0.48
C ALA A 84 -14.47 18.35 -0.03
N LYS A 85 -14.81 19.39 0.77
CA LYS A 85 -15.76 20.46 0.35
C LYS A 85 -15.24 21.90 0.53
N LYS A 86 -14.04 22.11 1.09
CA LYS A 86 -13.53 23.45 1.39
C LYS A 86 -12.53 23.93 0.35
N GLY A 87 -13.04 24.72 -0.60
CA GLY A 87 -12.23 25.53 -1.51
C GLY A 87 -11.82 24.81 -2.80
N LYS A 88 -12.52 25.11 -3.89
CA LYS A 88 -11.82 25.24 -5.18
C LYS A 88 -10.78 26.35 -4.97
N LYS A 89 -9.50 26.00 -4.92
CA LYS A 89 -8.40 26.96 -4.82
C LYS A 89 -8.59 28.00 -5.94
N PRO A 90 -8.45 29.32 -5.68
CA PRO A 90 -8.60 30.30 -6.73
C PRO A 90 -7.60 29.98 -7.86
N PRO A 91 -7.99 30.10 -9.14
CA PRO A 91 -7.06 29.89 -10.23
C PRO A 91 -5.88 30.85 -10.12
N ILE A 92 -4.71 30.39 -10.53
CA ILE A 92 -3.54 31.26 -10.72
C ILE A 92 -3.93 32.40 -11.69
N PRO A 93 -3.86 33.68 -11.29
CA PRO A 93 -4.16 34.81 -12.16
C PRO A 93 -3.03 34.94 -13.20
N LEU A 94 -3.29 34.60 -14.46
CA LEU A 94 -2.23 34.45 -15.47
C LEU A 94 -1.49 35.76 -15.79
N ASP A 95 -2.23 36.87 -15.71
CA ASP A 95 -1.81 38.23 -16.07
C ASP A 95 -1.04 38.95 -14.95
N ASP A 96 -0.92 38.34 -13.76
CA ASP A 96 -0.16 38.88 -12.64
C ASP A 96 1.36 38.62 -12.86
N PRO A 97 2.24 39.62 -12.64
CA PRO A 97 3.69 39.39 -12.56
C PRO A 97 4.07 38.22 -11.62
N ARG A 98 3.35 38.06 -10.51
CA ARG A 98 3.54 37.00 -9.50
C ARG A 98 2.92 35.65 -9.86
N ALA A 99 2.25 35.53 -11.02
CA ALA A 99 1.58 34.29 -11.41
C ALA A 99 2.51 33.07 -11.42
N LEU A 100 3.80 33.26 -11.76
CA LEU A 100 4.80 32.19 -11.75
C LEU A 100 5.16 31.72 -10.33
N GLU A 101 5.19 32.63 -9.34
CA GLU A 101 5.45 32.29 -7.94
C GLU A 101 4.25 31.54 -7.35
N LEU A 102 3.04 32.05 -7.59
CA LEU A 102 1.78 31.38 -7.23
C LEU A 102 1.67 30.00 -7.90
N ALA A 103 2.16 29.84 -9.14
CA ALA A 103 2.22 28.55 -9.82
C ALA A 103 3.22 27.59 -9.17
N LYS A 104 4.39 28.06 -8.70
CA LYS A 104 5.36 27.24 -7.97
C LYS A 104 4.79 26.74 -6.64
N ASP A 105 4.17 27.61 -5.86
CA ASP A 105 3.55 27.25 -4.58
C ASP A 105 2.38 26.28 -4.76
N ASP A 106 1.54 26.50 -5.79
CA ASP A 106 0.45 25.59 -6.12
C ASP A 106 0.97 24.23 -6.59
N PHE A 107 1.98 24.22 -7.46
CA PHE A 107 2.61 23.01 -7.96
C PHE A 107 3.31 22.20 -6.86
N LEU A 108 3.96 22.85 -5.89
CA LEU A 108 4.57 22.16 -4.74
C LEU A 108 3.52 21.42 -3.89
N VAL A 109 2.37 22.06 -3.64
CA VAL A 109 1.25 21.42 -2.92
C VAL A 109 0.66 20.27 -3.74
N PHE A 110 0.51 20.46 -5.05
CA PHE A 110 0.07 19.39 -5.96
C PHE A 110 1.05 18.21 -5.96
N ALA A 111 2.35 18.46 -6.13
CA ALA A 111 3.41 17.45 -6.21
C ALA A 111 3.48 16.57 -4.96
N LYS A 112 3.49 17.18 -3.76
CA LYS A 112 3.41 16.43 -2.49
C LYS A 112 2.15 15.58 -2.41
N THR A 113 1.01 16.11 -2.83
CA THR A 113 -0.27 15.39 -2.85
C THR A 113 -0.29 14.27 -3.91
N PHE A 114 0.41 14.43 -5.03
CA PHE A 114 0.59 13.43 -6.07
C PHE A 114 1.46 12.28 -5.54
N LEU A 115 2.64 12.56 -5.00
CA LEU A 115 3.53 11.54 -4.45
C LEU A 115 2.89 10.74 -3.31
N LEU A 116 2.17 11.39 -2.39
CA LEU A 116 1.40 10.68 -1.35
C LEU A 116 0.29 9.78 -1.91
N LYS A 117 -0.28 10.10 -3.08
CA LYS A 117 -1.21 9.19 -3.78
C LYS A 117 -0.46 8.04 -4.43
N CYS A 118 0.69 8.30 -5.06
CA CYS A 118 1.54 7.30 -5.70
C CYS A 118 2.07 6.29 -4.68
N GLU A 119 2.56 6.74 -3.53
CA GLU A 119 2.95 5.89 -2.40
C GLU A 119 1.77 5.02 -1.92
N ARG A 120 0.61 5.63 -1.63
CA ARG A 120 -0.57 4.90 -1.15
C ARG A 120 -1.11 3.88 -2.16
N LEU A 121 -1.10 4.19 -3.45
CA LEU A 121 -1.59 3.30 -4.51
C LEU A 121 -0.51 2.33 -5.02
N GLY A 122 0.76 2.63 -4.74
CA GLY A 122 1.93 1.99 -5.33
C GLY A 122 1.95 0.47 -5.21
N LEU A 123 2.34 -0.16 -6.31
CA LEU A 123 2.83 -1.53 -6.30
C LEU A 123 4.26 -1.54 -5.74
N ASP A 124 4.68 -2.69 -5.23
CA ASP A 124 6.02 -2.88 -4.68
C ASP A 124 6.35 -1.90 -3.53
N THR A 125 5.39 -1.52 -2.68
CA THR A 125 5.66 -0.72 -1.46
C THR A 125 6.11 -1.63 -0.31
N GLN A 126 6.68 -1.09 0.78
CA GLN A 126 7.14 -1.90 1.92
C GLN A 126 6.04 -2.82 2.51
N GLY A 127 4.77 -2.40 2.46
CA GLY A 127 3.62 -3.23 2.87
C GLY A 127 3.05 -4.15 1.78
N ARG A 128 3.58 -4.10 0.55
CA ARG A 128 3.17 -4.87 -0.64
C ARG A 128 4.40 -5.23 -1.49
N THR A 129 5.44 -5.76 -0.84
CA THR A 129 6.70 -6.19 -1.49
C THR A 129 6.43 -7.24 -2.56
N ASN A 130 7.07 -7.08 -3.72
CA ASN A 130 6.98 -8.01 -4.83
C ASN A 130 8.04 -9.09 -4.66
N VAL A 131 7.68 -10.36 -4.84
CA VAL A 131 8.63 -11.48 -4.69
C VAL A 131 8.63 -12.34 -5.94
N THR A 132 9.67 -12.19 -6.76
CA THR A 132 9.94 -12.99 -7.96
C THR A 132 10.85 -14.18 -7.63
N GLN A 133 10.95 -15.15 -8.55
CA GLN A 133 11.94 -16.22 -8.47
C GLN A 133 12.90 -16.09 -9.66
N GLU A 134 14.17 -15.86 -9.37
CA GLU A 134 15.21 -15.51 -10.34
C GLU A 134 16.49 -16.29 -10.01
N GLY A 135 17.10 -16.95 -11.00
CA GLY A 135 18.33 -17.71 -10.81
C GLY A 135 18.25 -18.87 -9.78
N GLY A 136 17.05 -19.34 -9.45
CA GLY A 136 16.83 -20.36 -8.41
C GLY A 136 16.69 -19.79 -6.98
N GLN A 137 16.77 -18.47 -6.81
CA GLN A 137 16.51 -17.78 -5.54
C GLN A 137 15.21 -16.98 -5.63
N PHE A 138 14.65 -16.60 -4.48
CA PHE A 138 13.60 -15.60 -4.41
C PHE A 138 14.23 -14.22 -4.25
N VAL A 139 13.68 -13.23 -4.97
CA VAL A 139 14.11 -11.84 -4.90
C VAL A 139 12.90 -11.00 -4.49
N ALA A 140 13.04 -10.30 -3.36
CA ALA A 140 12.02 -9.42 -2.82
C ALA A 140 12.39 -7.96 -3.14
N VAL A 141 11.55 -7.27 -3.90
CA VAL A 141 11.76 -5.87 -4.28
C VAL A 141 10.64 -5.00 -3.71
N HIS A 142 11.04 -3.92 -3.03
CA HIS A 142 10.14 -2.81 -2.73
C HIS A 142 10.81 -1.46 -3.00
N LYS A 143 9.97 -0.42 -3.07
CA LYS A 143 10.32 0.94 -3.49
C LYS A 143 9.74 1.93 -2.48
N GLU A 144 10.54 2.92 -2.10
CA GLU A 144 10.18 4.02 -1.21
C GLU A 144 10.43 5.35 -1.92
N ILE A 145 9.48 6.28 -1.85
CA ILE A 145 9.62 7.63 -2.40
C ILE A 145 10.23 8.50 -1.29
N LEU A 146 11.42 9.05 -1.54
CA LEU A 146 12.13 9.87 -0.57
C LEU A 146 11.54 11.30 -0.54
N MET A 147 10.54 11.50 0.31
CA MET A 147 9.73 12.73 0.38
C MET A 147 10.52 14.01 0.78
N ASP A 148 11.73 13.86 1.31
CA ASP A 148 12.68 14.91 1.64
C ASP A 148 13.48 15.41 0.41
N THR A 149 13.63 14.58 -0.63
CA THR A 149 14.33 14.91 -1.87
C THR A 149 13.49 15.67 -2.91
N ILE A 150 12.24 16.01 -2.58
CA ILE A 150 11.29 16.65 -3.52
C ILE A 150 11.81 18.03 -3.94
N HIS A 151 12.09 18.17 -5.23
CA HIS A 151 12.38 19.43 -5.90
C HIS A 151 11.33 19.73 -6.98
N VAL A 152 10.97 21.01 -7.11
CA VAL A 152 9.97 21.46 -8.10
C VAL A 152 10.46 22.67 -8.90
N GLU A 153 10.26 22.62 -10.21
CA GLU A 153 10.63 23.70 -11.13
C GLU A 153 9.47 24.03 -12.07
N VAL A 154 8.85 25.20 -11.91
CA VAL A 154 7.80 25.68 -12.82
C VAL A 154 8.36 26.71 -13.80
N LYS A 155 8.06 26.52 -15.09
CA LYS A 155 8.41 27.39 -16.20
C LYS A 155 7.14 27.88 -16.91
N ARG A 156 7.14 29.12 -17.41
CA ARG A 156 6.24 29.49 -18.51
C ARG A 156 6.86 28.94 -19.81
N PRO A 157 6.12 28.26 -20.70
CA PRO A 157 6.65 27.90 -22.02
C PRO A 157 6.90 29.17 -22.85
N GLU A 158 7.67 29.04 -23.93
CA GLU A 158 7.99 30.15 -24.82
C GLU A 158 6.73 30.83 -25.38
N GLU A 159 6.83 32.14 -25.59
CA GLU A 159 5.75 32.98 -26.11
C GLU A 159 5.29 32.46 -27.48
N GLY A 160 4.00 32.13 -27.60
CA GLY A 160 3.41 31.47 -28.77
C GLY A 160 2.91 30.04 -28.49
N SER A 161 3.23 29.43 -27.34
CA SER A 161 2.65 28.14 -26.95
C SER A 161 1.28 28.28 -26.28
N ASP A 162 0.20 28.36 -27.09
CA ASP A 162 -1.17 28.56 -26.59
C ASP A 162 -1.69 27.45 -25.65
N MET A 163 -1.08 26.26 -25.72
CA MET A 163 -1.60 25.03 -25.10
C MET A 163 -1.57 25.01 -23.57
N THR A 164 -0.59 25.60 -22.91
CA THR A 164 -0.49 25.62 -21.43
C THR A 164 0.26 26.86 -20.94
N PRO A 165 -0.12 27.49 -19.82
CA PRO A 165 0.56 28.69 -19.32
C PRO A 165 1.77 28.36 -18.45
N PHE A 166 1.84 27.13 -17.91
CA PHE A 166 2.88 26.69 -16.99
C PHE A 166 3.17 25.20 -17.20
N VAL A 167 4.45 24.85 -17.17
CA VAL A 167 4.95 23.48 -17.13
C VAL A 167 5.72 23.31 -15.81
N GLY A 168 5.29 22.35 -14.99
CA GLY A 168 5.92 21.99 -13.72
C GLY A 168 6.73 20.71 -13.87
N HIS A 169 7.99 20.74 -13.47
CA HIS A 169 8.86 19.57 -13.38
C HIS A 169 8.97 19.16 -11.92
N LEU A 170 8.56 17.93 -11.60
CA LEU A 170 8.72 17.32 -10.30
C LEU A 170 9.93 16.39 -10.36
N ILE A 171 10.90 16.58 -9.46
CA ILE A 171 12.08 15.73 -9.32
C ILE A 171 12.07 15.18 -7.89
N TYR A 172 12.34 13.89 -7.74
CA TYR A 172 12.45 13.22 -6.45
C TYR A 172 13.27 11.94 -6.60
N ASP A 173 13.85 11.45 -5.52
CA ASP A 173 14.55 10.18 -5.49
C ASP A 173 13.64 9.04 -5.02
N LEU A 174 13.85 7.87 -5.62
CA LEU A 174 13.20 6.61 -5.28
C LEU A 174 14.28 5.66 -4.74
N ALA A 175 14.14 5.23 -3.50
CA ALA A 175 14.94 4.15 -2.95
C ALA A 175 14.34 2.81 -3.40
N ILE A 176 15.13 1.97 -4.05
CA ILE A 176 14.75 0.61 -4.45
C ILE A 176 15.52 -0.33 -3.54
N HIS A 177 14.79 -1.07 -2.71
CA HIS A 177 15.33 -2.05 -1.78
C HIS A 177 15.12 -3.46 -2.36
N GLN A 178 16.20 -4.23 -2.42
CA GLN A 178 16.21 -5.58 -2.96
C GLN A 178 16.87 -6.55 -1.97
N GLY A 179 16.10 -7.53 -1.50
CA GLY A 179 16.57 -8.66 -0.70
C GLY A 179 16.52 -9.95 -1.51
N SER A 180 17.43 -10.89 -1.25
CA SER A 180 17.45 -12.20 -1.92
C SER A 180 17.60 -13.34 -0.91
N GLY A 181 17.08 -14.52 -1.25
CA GLY A 181 17.13 -15.68 -0.37
C GLY A 181 16.64 -16.98 -1.00
N ALA A 182 16.93 -18.11 -0.36
CA ALA A 182 16.49 -19.43 -0.81
C ALA A 182 14.98 -19.68 -0.63
N THR A 183 14.31 -18.90 0.23
CA THR A 183 12.86 -18.90 0.42
C THR A 183 12.31 -17.47 0.33
N LYS A 184 10.99 -17.33 0.18
CA LYS A 184 10.33 -16.01 0.13
C LYS A 184 10.53 -15.22 1.41
N GLU A 185 10.45 -15.91 2.55
CA GLU A 185 10.64 -15.35 3.89
C GLU A 185 12.08 -14.85 4.05
N ALA A 186 13.07 -15.63 3.61
CA ALA A 186 14.46 -15.24 3.61
C ALA A 186 14.74 -14.01 2.73
N ALA A 187 14.11 -13.91 1.56
CA ALA A 187 14.22 -12.74 0.69
C ALA A 187 13.58 -11.49 1.32
N LEU A 188 12.45 -11.64 2.02
CA LEU A 188 11.74 -10.54 2.69
C LEU A 188 12.44 -10.04 3.98
N SER A 189 13.12 -10.92 4.71
CA SER A 189 13.82 -10.59 5.96
C SER A 189 15.34 -10.43 5.82
N GLY A 190 15.88 -10.63 4.62
CA GLY A 190 17.30 -10.57 4.32
C GLY A 190 17.88 -9.16 4.37
N ALA A 191 19.21 -9.06 4.25
CA ALA A 191 19.86 -7.77 4.06
C ALA A 191 19.45 -7.19 2.70
N ASN A 192 18.85 -6.00 2.71
CA ASN A 192 18.40 -5.33 1.50
C ASN A 192 19.53 -4.48 0.90
N GLU A 193 19.95 -4.78 -0.32
CA GLU A 193 20.69 -3.82 -1.13
C GLU A 193 19.77 -2.64 -1.45
N THR A 194 20.28 -1.41 -1.33
CA THR A 194 19.50 -0.20 -1.57
C THR A 194 20.11 0.61 -2.69
N LYS A 195 19.36 0.82 -3.77
CA LYS A 195 19.75 1.66 -4.91
C LYS A 195 18.83 2.87 -4.99
N THR A 196 19.41 4.06 -4.99
CA THR A 196 18.67 5.31 -5.22
C THR A 196 18.57 5.60 -6.71
N GLN A 197 17.38 5.98 -7.18
CA GLN A 197 17.11 6.40 -8.55
C GLN A 197 16.35 7.72 -8.57
N THR A 198 16.93 8.75 -9.19
CA THR A 198 16.24 10.03 -9.41
C THR A 198 15.19 9.88 -10.51
N MET A 199 13.98 10.29 -10.20
CA MET A 199 12.82 10.36 -11.09
C MET A 199 12.53 11.81 -11.48
N ARG A 200 11.97 12.01 -12.69
CA ARG A 200 11.52 13.31 -13.17
C ARG A 200 10.18 13.16 -13.88
N GLU A 201 9.15 13.77 -13.33
CA GLU A 201 7.82 13.85 -13.92
C GLU A 201 7.53 15.27 -14.44
N ILE A 202 6.73 15.37 -15.49
CA ILE A 202 6.38 16.63 -16.15
C ILE A 202 4.87 16.81 -16.15
N PHE A 203 4.42 17.93 -15.62
CA PHE A 203 3.00 18.30 -15.53
C PHE A 203 2.74 19.62 -16.26
N ARG A 204 1.56 19.73 -16.84
CA ARG A 204 1.05 20.93 -17.53
C ARG A 204 -0.09 21.51 -16.69
N TYR A 205 -0.20 22.84 -16.64
CA TYR A 205 -1.36 23.47 -16.02
C TYR A 205 -2.52 23.58 -17.04
N ASP A 206 -3.66 22.98 -16.74
CA ASP A 206 -4.88 23.08 -17.55
C ASP A 206 -5.66 24.36 -17.15
N LYS A 207 -5.69 25.36 -18.03
CA LYS A 207 -6.42 26.64 -17.83
C LYS A 207 -7.92 26.42 -17.56
N LYS A 208 -8.53 25.40 -18.17
CA LYS A 208 -9.98 25.11 -18.08
C LYS A 208 -10.32 24.37 -16.80
N LYS A 209 -9.53 23.34 -16.45
CA LYS A 209 -9.71 22.56 -15.21
C LYS A 209 -9.15 23.26 -13.97
N LYS A 210 -8.26 24.25 -14.14
CA LYS A 210 -7.57 25.00 -13.08
C LYS A 210 -6.79 24.05 -12.16
N ALA A 211 -6.06 23.14 -12.78
CA ALA A 211 -5.37 22.04 -12.13
C ALA A 211 -4.17 21.57 -12.96
N TRP A 212 -3.20 20.96 -12.29
CA TRP A 212 -2.09 20.26 -12.92
C TRP A 212 -2.55 18.90 -13.45
N ILE A 213 -2.07 18.54 -14.64
CA ILE A 213 -2.25 17.27 -15.32
C ILE A 213 -0.89 16.79 -15.86
N GLU A 214 -0.68 15.48 -15.96
CA GLU A 214 0.42 14.88 -16.74
C GLU A 214 0.21 15.15 -18.26
#